data_AF-A0A857V8Z3-F1
#
_entry.id   AF-A0A857V8Z3-F1
#
_cell.length_a   1.000
_cell.length_b   1.000
_cell.length_c   1.000
_cell.angle_alpha   90.00
_cell.angle_beta   90.00
_cell.angle_gamma   90.00
#
_symmetry.space_group_name_H-M   'P 1'
#
loop_
_entity.id
_entity.type
_entity.pdbx_description
1 polymer ?
#
loop_
_entity_poly.entity_id
_entity_poly.type
_entity_poly.pdbx_seq_one_letter_code
_entity_poly.pdbx_strand_id
1 'polypeptide(L)'
;MKRLIISLGIFIAIVIAGVILMQTIGPWRHRSINDYSDTEIATSIKNRLSKDGSTINTENVSIQKKEPYLDTWLITKVQFDNEPAESESRLMVCVFNIKDRILQLIAYSGDGFSADSFPSDAPDALLEKANQP
;
A
#
# COMPACT_ATOMS: atom_id res chain seq x y z
N MET A 1 7.86 58.34 6.34
CA MET A 1 7.06 57.58 5.35
C MET A 1 7.85 56.47 4.64
N LYS A 2 9.10 56.67 4.18
CA LYS A 2 9.91 55.61 3.51
C LYS A 2 10.12 54.32 4.34
N ARG A 3 10.33 54.42 5.67
CA ARG A 3 10.52 53.24 6.54
C ARG A 3 9.26 52.38 6.72
N LEU A 4 8.07 52.98 6.61
CA LEU A 4 6.78 52.28 6.72
C LEU A 4 6.54 51.38 5.50
N ILE A 5 6.89 51.85 4.30
CA ILE A 5 6.77 51.11 3.04
C ILE A 5 7.70 49.88 3.03
N ILE A 6 8.92 50.04 3.55
CA ILE A 6 9.90 48.94 3.63
C ILE A 6 9.42 47.86 4.60
N SER A 7 8.91 48.25 5.77
CA SER A 7 8.35 47.32 6.75
C SER A 7 7.13 46.56 6.20
N LEU A 8 6.25 47.26 5.48
CA LEU A 8 5.06 46.64 4.87
C LEU A 8 5.44 45.63 3.78
N GLY A 9 6.45 45.94 2.95
CA GLY A 9 6.95 45.02 1.92
C GLY A 9 7.55 43.73 2.50
N ILE A 10 8.30 43.85 3.61
CA ILE A 10 8.87 42.68 4.31
C ILE A 10 7.74 41.81 4.90
N PHE A 11 6.72 42.43 5.50
CA PHE A 11 5.59 41.70 6.08
C PHE A 11 4.82 40.90 5.02
N ILE A 12 4.54 41.52 3.87
CA ILE A 12 3.86 40.85 2.74
C ILE A 12 4.70 39.68 2.22
N ALA A 13 6.02 39.85 2.10
CA ALA A 13 6.90 38.78 1.65
C ALA A 13 6.90 37.57 2.60
N ILE A 14 6.89 37.79 3.92
CA ILE A 14 6.83 36.73 4.93
C ILE A 14 5.50 35.98 4.86
N VAL A 15 4.38 36.70 4.72
CA VAL A 15 3.05 36.09 4.61
C VAL A 15 2.94 35.24 3.34
N ILE A 16 3.40 35.75 2.19
CA ILE A 16 3.41 35.00 0.92
C ILE A 16 4.31 33.76 1.04
N ALA A 17 5.50 33.89 1.61
CA ALA A 17 6.40 32.75 1.84
C ALA A 17 5.76 31.69 2.75
N GLY A 18 5.06 32.11 3.81
CA GLY A 18 4.32 31.20 4.70
C GLY A 18 3.19 30.45 4.00
N VAL A 19 2.42 31.15 3.15
CA VAL A 19 1.34 30.53 2.35
C VAL A 19 1.91 29.56 1.32
N ILE A 20 3.02 29.90 0.66
CA ILE A 20 3.69 28.99 -0.28
C ILE A 20 4.23 27.76 0.46
N LEU A 21 4.81 27.91 1.65
CA LEU A 21 5.30 26.78 2.45
C LEU A 21 4.16 25.84 2.88
N MET A 22 3.01 26.40 3.28
CA MET A 22 1.82 25.62 3.60
C MET A 22 1.23 24.92 2.36
N GLN A 23 1.30 25.54 1.17
CA GLN A 23 0.86 24.91 -0.07
C GLN A 23 1.85 23.88 -0.63
N THR A 24 3.16 23.99 -0.36
CA THR A 24 4.16 22.99 -0.81
C THR A 24 4.21 21.76 0.09
N ILE A 25 3.88 21.89 1.38
CA ILE A 25 3.68 20.74 2.28
C ILE A 25 2.27 20.14 2.10
N GLY A 26 1.34 20.91 1.54
CA GLY A 26 -0.08 20.58 1.35
C GLY A 26 -0.46 19.50 0.32
N PRO A 27 0.47 18.86 -0.42
CA PRO A 27 0.15 17.62 -1.09
C PRO A 27 1.32 16.63 -0.95
N TRP A 28 1.75 16.36 0.28
CA TRP A 28 2.10 14.98 0.61
C TRP A 28 0.80 14.17 0.49
N ARG A 29 0.25 14.04 -0.73
CA ARG A 29 -0.96 13.30 -1.06
C ARG A 29 -0.89 12.02 -0.24
N HIS A 30 -1.86 11.84 0.66
CA HIS A 30 -2.21 10.51 1.08
C HIS A 30 -2.47 9.75 -0.22
N ARG A 31 -1.49 8.96 -0.65
CA ARG A 31 -1.69 7.98 -1.69
C ARG A 31 -2.77 7.08 -1.11
N SER A 32 -3.97 7.15 -1.67
CA SER A 32 -5.05 6.31 -1.22
C SER A 32 -4.61 4.87 -1.41
N ILE A 33 -5.04 3.97 -0.53
CA ILE A 33 -4.78 2.54 -0.68
C ILE A 33 -5.27 2.02 -2.05
N ASN A 34 -6.27 2.67 -2.62
CA ASN A 34 -6.80 2.34 -3.94
C ASN A 34 -5.94 2.87 -5.11
N ASP A 35 -4.97 3.75 -4.85
CA ASP A 35 -4.10 4.31 -5.88
C ASP A 35 -2.96 3.36 -6.29
N TYR A 36 -2.80 2.22 -5.59
CA TYR A 36 -1.83 1.19 -5.97
C TYR A 36 -2.28 0.48 -7.24
N SER A 37 -1.46 0.59 -8.29
CA SER A 37 -1.69 -0.08 -9.57
C SER A 37 -1.59 -1.59 -9.43
N ASP A 38 -2.28 -2.32 -10.32
CA ASP A 38 -2.19 -3.79 -10.37
C ASP A 38 -0.75 -4.26 -10.59
N THR A 39 0.03 -3.48 -11.36
CA THR A 39 1.45 -3.72 -11.59
C THR A 39 2.27 -3.62 -10.30
N GLU A 40 2.03 -2.62 -9.45
CA GLU A 40 2.72 -2.47 -8.15
C GLU A 40 2.40 -3.64 -7.21
N ILE A 41 1.14 -4.09 -7.20
CA ILE A 41 0.68 -5.24 -6.41
C ILE A 41 1.33 -6.53 -6.92
N ALA A 42 1.25 -6.81 -8.23
CA ALA A 42 1.85 -7.99 -8.84
C ALA A 42 3.38 -8.03 -8.65
N THR A 43 4.05 -6.88 -8.75
CA THR A 43 5.50 -6.78 -8.49
C THR A 43 5.84 -7.11 -7.04
N SER A 44 5.04 -6.61 -6.09
CA SER A 44 5.26 -6.88 -4.66
C SER A 44 5.09 -8.37 -4.33
N ILE A 45 4.07 -9.01 -4.93
CA ILE A 45 3.84 -10.46 -4.83
C ILE A 45 5.03 -11.24 -5.40
N LYS A 46 5.43 -10.93 -6.64
CA LYS A 46 6.55 -11.58 -7.31
C LYS A 46 7.84 -11.48 -6.50
N ASN A 47 8.17 -10.29 -6.01
CA ASN A 47 9.38 -10.07 -5.22
C ASN A 47 9.37 -10.89 -3.93
N ARG A 48 8.23 -10.94 -3.24
CA ARG A 48 8.12 -11.70 -1.98
C ARG A 48 8.17 -13.20 -2.22
N LEU A 49 7.38 -13.72 -3.16
CA LEU A 49 7.39 -15.15 -3.50
C LEU A 49 8.77 -15.61 -3.98
N SER A 50 9.47 -14.80 -4.78
CA SER A 50 10.84 -15.08 -5.20
C SER A 50 11.82 -15.10 -4.03
N LYS A 51 11.64 -14.22 -3.03
CA LYS A 51 12.46 -14.19 -1.81
C LYS A 51 12.23 -15.42 -0.93
N ASP A 52 10.98 -15.88 -0.85
CA ASP A 52 10.58 -17.05 -0.07
C ASP A 52 10.93 -18.37 -0.78
N GLY A 53 11.50 -18.31 -2.00
CA GLY A 53 11.87 -19.49 -2.79
C GLY A 53 10.68 -20.25 -3.37
N SER A 54 9.52 -19.58 -3.48
CA SER A 54 8.30 -20.18 -4.00
C SER A 54 8.45 -20.55 -5.48
N THR A 55 7.83 -21.66 -5.88
CA THR A 55 7.77 -22.14 -7.26
C THR A 55 6.53 -21.67 -8.02
N ILE A 56 5.68 -20.85 -7.39
CA ILE A 56 4.44 -20.33 -8.00
C ILE A 56 4.78 -19.48 -9.22
N ASN A 57 4.10 -19.73 -10.35
CA ASN A 57 4.30 -18.93 -11.55
C ASN A 57 3.57 -17.58 -11.45
N THR A 58 4.35 -16.50 -11.37
CA THR A 58 3.81 -15.13 -11.22
C THR A 58 3.75 -14.33 -12.54
N GLU A 59 3.84 -14.96 -13.71
CA GLU A 59 3.90 -14.23 -14.99
C GLU A 59 2.54 -13.70 -15.47
N ASN A 60 1.43 -14.25 -14.98
CA ASN A 60 0.07 -13.77 -15.26
C ASN A 60 -0.75 -13.71 -13.96
N VAL A 61 -0.59 -12.60 -13.24
CA VAL A 61 -1.33 -12.33 -12.00
C VAL A 61 -2.48 -11.38 -12.30
N SER A 62 -3.70 -11.82 -12.00
CA SER A 62 -4.91 -11.02 -12.13
C SER A 62 -5.41 -10.59 -10.75
N ILE A 63 -5.58 -9.28 -10.55
CA ILE A 63 -6.10 -8.71 -9.31
C ILE A 63 -7.62 -8.71 -9.38
N GLN A 64 -8.25 -9.58 -8.58
CA GLN A 64 -9.71 -9.77 -8.61
C GLN A 64 -10.44 -8.70 -7.78
N LYS A 65 -9.86 -8.34 -6.63
CA LYS A 65 -10.46 -7.41 -5.68
C LYS A 65 -9.37 -6.68 -4.90
N LYS A 66 -9.62 -5.40 -4.62
CA LYS A 66 -8.86 -4.56 -3.69
C LYS A 66 -9.81 -4.09 -2.61
N GLU A 67 -9.57 -4.54 -1.39
CA GLU A 67 -10.36 -4.16 -0.22
C GLU A 67 -9.44 -3.44 0.76
N PRO A 68 -9.51 -2.10 0.83
CA PRO A 68 -8.77 -1.35 1.83
C PRO A 68 -9.27 -1.74 3.22
N TYR A 69 -8.34 -1.94 4.15
CA TYR A 69 -8.61 -2.19 5.55
C TYR A 69 -7.86 -1.15 6.38
N LEU A 70 -8.62 -0.28 7.06
CA LEU A 70 -8.06 0.94 7.67
C LEU A 70 -7.30 1.79 6.62
N ASP A 71 -6.48 2.75 7.07
CA ASP A 71 -5.72 3.66 6.20
C ASP A 71 -4.34 3.11 5.76
N THR A 72 -3.95 1.94 6.27
CA THR A 72 -2.60 1.39 6.07
C THR A 72 -2.55 -0.05 5.58
N TRP A 73 -3.68 -0.76 5.48
CA TRP A 73 -3.68 -2.17 5.04
C TRP A 73 -4.53 -2.37 3.79
N LEU A 74 -4.08 -3.26 2.92
CA LEU A 74 -4.80 -3.66 1.72
C LEU A 74 -4.95 -5.16 1.70
N ILE A 75 -6.18 -5.65 1.61
CA ILE A 75 -6.48 -7.05 1.38
C ILE A 75 -6.84 -7.19 -0.09
N THR A 76 -6.14 -8.07 -0.80
CA THR A 76 -6.38 -8.29 -2.22
C THR A 76 -6.53 -9.76 -2.51
N LYS A 77 -7.50 -10.09 -3.37
CA LYS A 77 -7.62 -11.43 -3.95
C LYS A 77 -6.92 -11.46 -5.29
N VAL A 78 -5.99 -12.38 -5.47
CA VAL A 78 -5.24 -12.57 -6.71
C VAL A 78 -5.53 -13.93 -7.31
N GLN A 79 -5.53 -13.97 -8.64
CA GLN A 79 -5.58 -15.19 -9.42
C GLN A 79 -4.31 -15.33 -10.24
N PHE A 80 -3.67 -16.49 -10.19
CA PHE A 80 -2.53 -16.84 -11.02
C PHE A 80 -3.04 -17.65 -12.21
N ASP A 81 -3.17 -17.02 -13.37
CA ASP A 81 -3.83 -17.63 -14.53
C ASP A 81 -3.04 -18.77 -15.17
N ASN A 82 -1.74 -18.83 -14.89
CA ASN A 82 -0.85 -19.91 -15.33
C ASN A 82 -0.89 -21.14 -14.42
N GLU A 83 -1.49 -21.02 -13.23
CA GLU A 83 -1.61 -22.15 -12.30
C GLU A 83 -2.77 -23.08 -12.73
N PRO A 84 -2.60 -24.41 -12.59
CA PRO A 84 -3.67 -25.38 -12.86
C PRO A 84 -4.97 -25.03 -12.13
N ALA A 85 -6.13 -25.32 -12.73
CA ALA A 85 -7.44 -25.02 -12.13
C ALA A 85 -7.65 -25.64 -10.74
N GLU A 86 -7.00 -26.77 -10.50
CA GLU A 86 -7.07 -27.53 -9.24
C GLU A 86 -5.96 -27.12 -8.25
N SER A 87 -5.04 -26.23 -8.64
CA SER A 87 -3.95 -25.77 -7.78
C SER A 87 -4.48 -24.86 -6.68
N GLU A 88 -4.14 -25.17 -5.43
CA GLU A 88 -4.42 -24.30 -4.27
C GLU A 88 -3.73 -22.93 -4.41
N SER A 89 -2.67 -22.85 -5.21
CA SER A 89 -1.96 -21.59 -5.48
C SER A 89 -2.64 -20.72 -6.54
N ARG A 90 -3.67 -21.24 -7.24
CA ARG A 90 -4.35 -20.50 -8.30
C ARG A 90 -5.09 -19.26 -7.79
N LEU A 91 -5.69 -19.35 -6.61
CA LEU A 91 -6.40 -18.25 -5.97
C LEU A 91 -5.78 -18.00 -4.61
N MET A 92 -5.23 -16.81 -4.42
CA MET A 92 -4.61 -16.43 -3.15
C MET A 92 -5.23 -15.14 -2.62
N VAL A 93 -5.34 -15.07 -1.30
CA VAL A 93 -5.60 -13.80 -0.62
C VAL A 93 -4.25 -13.26 -0.17
N CYS A 94 -3.97 -12.00 -0.44
CA CYS A 94 -2.74 -11.32 -0.11
C CYS A 94 -3.05 -10.12 0.79
N VAL A 95 -2.25 -9.95 1.84
CA VAL A 95 -2.37 -8.82 2.77
C VAL A 95 -1.12 -7.97 2.66
N PHE A 96 -1.34 -6.69 2.38
CA PHE A 96 -0.27 -5.70 2.25
C PHE A 96 -0.36 -4.67 3.37
N ASN A 97 0.80 -4.25 3.86
CA ASN A 97 0.93 -3.06 4.68
C ASN A 97 1.53 -1.94 3.83
N ILE A 98 0.99 -0.74 3.98
CA ILE A 98 1.47 0.48 3.36
C ILE A 98 2.25 1.24 4.42
N LYS A 99 3.55 0.96 4.48
CA LYS A 99 4.49 1.65 5.37
C LYS A 99 5.38 2.57 4.55
N ASP A 100 5.54 3.81 5.00
CA ASP A 100 6.38 4.81 4.32
C ASP A 100 6.04 4.96 2.81
N ARG A 101 4.76 4.77 2.47
CA ARG A 101 4.20 4.78 1.09
C ARG A 101 4.66 3.62 0.20
N ILE A 102 5.30 2.61 0.77
CA ILE A 102 5.73 1.40 0.08
C ILE A 102 4.71 0.31 0.34
N LEU A 103 4.21 -0.29 -0.74
CA LEU A 103 3.37 -1.48 -0.66
C LEU A 103 4.27 -2.68 -0.32
N GLN A 104 4.01 -3.33 0.81
CA GLN A 104 4.78 -4.50 1.23
C GLN A 104 3.83 -5.68 1.40
N LEU A 105 4.09 -6.78 0.69
CA LEU A 105 3.38 -8.03 0.94
C LEU A 105 3.84 -8.60 2.29
N ILE A 106 2.90 -8.76 3.19
CA ILE A 106 3.14 -9.19 4.57
C ILE A 106 2.78 -10.66 4.75
N ALA A 107 1.58 -11.05 4.30
CA ALA A 107 1.06 -12.40 4.42
C ALA A 107 0.24 -12.78 3.20
N TYR A 108 0.10 -14.08 2.92
CA TYR A 108 -0.72 -14.57 1.83
C TYR A 108 -1.29 -15.96 2.12
N SER A 109 -2.49 -16.28 1.66
CA SER A 109 -3.22 -17.51 2.06
C SER A 109 -2.45 -18.83 1.85
N GLY A 110 -1.46 -18.88 0.96
CA GLY A 110 -0.52 -20.00 0.80
C GLY A 110 0.35 -20.31 2.04
N ASP A 111 0.52 -19.37 2.97
CA ASP A 111 1.15 -19.62 4.28
C ASP A 111 0.15 -19.93 5.40
N GLY A 112 -1.15 -20.04 5.05
CA GLY A 112 -2.24 -20.26 6.00
C GLY A 112 -2.59 -19.05 6.88
N PHE A 113 -2.08 -17.86 6.55
CA PHE A 113 -2.16 -16.65 7.39
C PHE A 113 -1.71 -16.93 8.82
N SER A 114 -0.54 -17.55 8.98
CA SER A 114 0.01 -17.85 10.30
C SER A 114 0.11 -16.57 11.16
N ALA A 115 -0.02 -16.69 12.47
CA ALA A 115 0.10 -15.54 13.37
C ALA A 115 1.46 -14.82 13.24
N ASP A 116 2.51 -15.56 12.89
CA ASP A 116 3.85 -15.04 12.64
C ASP A 116 4.00 -14.36 11.27
N SER A 117 3.02 -14.53 10.37
CA SER A 117 3.01 -13.88 9.06
C SER A 117 2.70 -12.37 9.15
N PHE A 118 2.19 -11.89 10.28
CA PHE A 118 1.80 -10.50 10.46
C PHE A 118 2.75 -9.75 11.42
N PRO A 119 3.00 -8.44 11.19
CA PRO A 119 3.69 -7.56 12.12
C PRO A 119 2.99 -7.51 13.48
N SER A 120 3.76 -7.27 14.54
CA SER A 120 3.22 -7.16 15.91
C SER A 120 2.25 -5.98 16.10
N ASP A 121 2.26 -5.00 15.19
CA ASP A 121 1.35 -3.86 15.15
C ASP A 121 0.14 -4.09 14.21
N ALA A 122 -0.04 -5.30 13.67
CA ALA A 122 -1.22 -5.65 12.90
C ALA A 122 -2.48 -5.63 13.80
N PRO A 123 -3.61 -5.06 13.34
CA PRO A 123 -4.86 -5.11 14.07
C PRO A 123 -5.35 -6.55 14.23
N ASP A 124 -5.82 -6.93 15.41
CA ASP A 124 -6.28 -8.31 15.68
C ASP A 124 -7.36 -8.79 14.70
N ALA A 125 -8.29 -7.90 14.34
CA ALA A 125 -9.38 -8.20 13.40
C ALA A 125 -8.94 -8.30 11.92
N LEU A 126 -7.68 -7.96 11.58
CA LEU A 126 -7.16 -8.09 10.22
C LEU A 126 -7.11 -9.55 9.78
N LEU A 127 -6.68 -10.44 10.69
CA LEU A 127 -6.59 -11.87 10.40
C LEU A 127 -7.97 -12.48 10.12
N GLU A 128 -8.96 -12.16 10.96
CA GLU A 128 -10.34 -12.60 10.76
C GLU A 128 -10.87 -12.09 9.42
N LYS A 129 -10.60 -10.83 9.09
CA LYS A 129 -11.03 -10.21 7.83
C LYS A 129 -10.36 -10.84 6.60
N ALA A 130 -9.07 -11.15 6.68
CA ALA A 130 -8.32 -11.76 5.58
C ALA A 130 -8.75 -13.22 5.30
N ASN A 131 -9.27 -13.91 6.32
CA ASN A 131 -9.80 -15.27 6.19
C ASN A 131 -11.27 -15.33 5.73
N GLN A 132 -11.95 -14.19 5.57
CA GLN A 132 -13.31 -14.17 5.03
C GLN A 132 -13.29 -14.48 3.52
N PRO A 133 -14.27 -15.26 3.02
CA PRO A 133 -14.32 -15.71 1.62
C PRO A 133 -14.57 -14.60 0.58
#